data_AF-A0A1Q7ZVU0-F1
#
_entry.id   AF-A0A1Q7ZVU0-F1
#
_cell.length_a   1.000
_cell.length_b   1.000
_cell.length_c   1.000
_cell.angle_alpha   90.00
_cell.angle_beta   90.00
_cell.angle_gamma   90.00
#
_symmetry.space_group_name_H-M   'P 1'
#
loop_
_entity.id
_entity.type
_entity.pdbx_description
1 polymer ?
#
loop_
_entity_poly.entity_id
_entity_poly.type
_entity_poly.pdbx_seq_one_letter_code
_entity_poly.pdbx_strand_id
1 'polypeptide(L)'
;MGTEMQTIRTHMNTNLRRRALLLAVLEFIVGGIVLLGGAALVYFSIDASGKTLGIVHVFLGLMAFPAGYLLLMGKARARVLTLGVDVAIIAFSTVSEVILSTTGSLASGPFTDSIIGTTVAVLIAVAIAYAVMRDRSQTLAGRPSSVR
;
A
#
# COMPACT_ATOMS: atom_id res chain seq x y z
N MET A 1 -28.76 4.85 -30.56
CA MET A 1 -27.28 4.93 -30.72
C MET A 1 -26.60 5.99 -29.85
N GLY A 2 -27.06 7.26 -29.79
CA GLY A 2 -26.40 8.29 -28.95
C GLY A 2 -26.58 8.14 -27.43
N THR A 3 -27.72 7.62 -26.99
CA THR A 3 -28.04 7.38 -25.57
C THR A 3 -27.25 6.21 -24.98
N GLU A 4 -27.18 5.08 -25.66
CA GLU A 4 -26.41 3.89 -25.22
C GLU A 4 -24.91 4.21 -25.07
N MET A 5 -24.34 4.99 -25.99
CA MET A 5 -22.93 5.36 -25.95
C MET A 5 -22.61 6.34 -24.81
N GLN A 6 -23.56 7.19 -24.41
CA GLN A 6 -23.45 8.00 -23.19
C GLN A 6 -23.57 7.16 -21.93
N THR A 7 -24.51 6.20 -21.87
CA THR A 7 -24.70 5.31 -20.72
C THR A 7 -23.47 4.41 -20.46
N ILE A 8 -22.84 3.90 -21.52
CA ILE A 8 -21.60 3.11 -21.40
C ILE A 8 -20.45 3.97 -20.84
N ARG A 9 -20.28 5.21 -21.34
CA ARG A 9 -19.22 6.11 -20.84
C ARG A 9 -19.42 6.52 -19.39
N THR A 10 -20.64 6.82 -18.98
CA THR A 10 -20.93 7.18 -17.57
C THR A 10 -20.72 5.99 -16.65
N HIS A 11 -21.16 4.79 -17.04
CA HIS A 11 -20.91 3.56 -16.28
C HIS A 11 -19.41 3.21 -16.18
N MET A 12 -18.64 3.42 -17.24
CA MET A 12 -17.19 3.17 -17.21
C MET A 12 -16.46 4.16 -16.28
N ASN A 13 -16.84 5.43 -16.30
CA ASN A 13 -16.25 6.47 -15.46
C ASN A 13 -16.56 6.25 -13.95
N THR A 14 -17.79 5.84 -13.62
CA THR A 14 -18.16 5.55 -12.21
C THR A 14 -17.40 4.34 -11.65
N ASN A 15 -17.17 3.30 -12.46
CA ASN A 15 -16.38 2.14 -12.06
C ASN A 15 -14.90 2.48 -11.82
N LEU A 16 -14.31 3.31 -12.67
CA LEU A 16 -12.93 3.79 -12.49
C LEU A 16 -12.78 4.63 -11.21
N ARG A 17 -13.74 5.52 -10.95
CA ARG A 17 -13.73 6.37 -9.76
C ARG A 17 -13.93 5.56 -8.47
N ARG A 18 -14.84 4.58 -8.47
CA ARG A 18 -15.03 3.65 -7.34
C ARG A 18 -13.77 2.86 -7.06
N ARG A 19 -13.08 2.38 -8.09
CA ARG A 19 -11.84 1.62 -7.92
C ARG A 19 -10.71 2.48 -7.37
N ALA A 20 -10.54 3.70 -7.87
CA ALA A 20 -9.55 4.64 -7.34
C ALA A 20 -9.83 4.98 -5.87
N LEU A 21 -11.10 5.18 -5.50
CA LEU A 21 -11.52 5.37 -4.11
C LEU A 21 -11.16 4.15 -3.24
N LEU A 22 -11.48 2.94 -3.71
CA LEU A 22 -11.20 1.71 -2.96
C LEU A 22 -9.70 1.53 -2.75
N LEU A 23 -8.88 1.72 -3.79
CA LEU A 23 -7.42 1.64 -3.67
C LEU A 23 -6.88 2.68 -2.68
N ALA A 24 -7.38 3.91 -2.73
CA ALA A 24 -6.96 4.95 -1.80
C ALA A 24 -7.34 4.63 -0.34
N VAL A 25 -8.54 4.08 -0.10
CA VAL A 25 -8.95 3.65 1.25
C VAL A 25 -8.06 2.53 1.76
N LEU A 26 -7.77 1.53 0.92
CA LEU A 26 -6.85 0.45 1.27
C LEU A 26 -5.44 0.98 1.57
N GLU A 27 -4.96 1.93 0.78
CA GLU A 27 -3.66 2.58 1.00
C GLU A 27 -3.60 3.29 2.36
N PHE A 28 -4.66 4.01 2.73
CA PHE A 28 -4.71 4.67 4.05
C PHE A 28 -4.75 3.66 5.20
N ILE A 29 -5.42 2.52 5.01
CA ILE A 29 -5.45 1.44 6.01
C ILE A 29 -4.05 0.86 6.19
N VAL A 30 -3.36 0.53 5.09
CA VAL A 30 -1.97 0.04 5.13
C VAL A 30 -1.07 1.07 5.80
N GLY A 31 -1.13 2.33 5.37
CA GLY A 31 -0.37 3.43 5.96
C GLY A 31 -0.61 3.58 7.45
N GLY A 32 -1.87 3.52 7.89
CA GLY A 32 -2.26 3.59 9.30
C GLY A 32 -1.71 2.42 10.12
N ILE A 33 -1.84 1.18 9.64
CA ILE A 33 -1.33 -0.01 10.35
C ILE A 33 0.20 0.08 10.50
N VAL A 34 0.91 0.38 9.40
CA VAL A 34 2.38 0.48 9.37
C VAL A 34 2.86 1.63 10.26
N LEU A 35 2.18 2.76 10.24
CA LEU A 35 2.48 3.91 11.09
C LEU A 35 2.32 3.58 12.58
N LEU A 36 1.19 2.99 12.96
CA LEU A 36 0.91 2.61 14.35
C LEU A 36 1.87 1.52 14.84
N GLY A 37 2.14 0.51 14.01
CA GLY A 37 3.12 -0.54 14.31
C GLY A 37 4.53 0.03 14.49
N GLY A 38 4.95 0.95 13.61
CA GLY A 38 6.22 1.66 13.73
C GLY A 38 6.32 2.48 15.02
N ALA A 39 5.28 3.26 15.33
CA ALA A 39 5.24 4.06 16.56
C ALA A 39 5.29 3.20 17.82
N ALA A 40 4.58 2.06 17.82
CA ALA A 40 4.64 1.08 18.89
C ALA A 40 6.06 0.51 19.04
N LEU A 41 6.73 0.17 17.94
CA LEU A 41 8.12 -0.29 17.96
C LEU A 41 9.05 0.76 18.58
N VAL A 42 8.94 2.03 18.20
CA VAL A 42 9.75 3.13 18.76
C VAL A 42 9.57 3.27 20.27
N TYR A 43 8.33 3.15 20.75
CA TYR A 43 7.99 3.38 22.14
C TYR A 43 8.33 2.19 23.04
N PHE A 44 8.04 0.97 22.59
CA PHE A 44 8.10 -0.23 23.41
C PHE A 44 9.37 -1.08 23.21
N SER A 45 10.14 -0.87 22.14
CA SER A 45 11.42 -1.57 21.94
C SER A 45 12.46 -1.11 22.96
N ILE A 46 13.20 -2.06 23.53
CA ILE A 46 14.19 -1.83 24.58
C ILE A 46 15.55 -1.45 23.99
N ASP A 47 15.86 -2.00 22.82
CA ASP A 47 17.11 -1.87 22.12
C ASP A 47 17.05 -0.78 21.02
N ALA A 48 18.22 -0.29 20.62
CA ALA A 48 18.31 0.74 19.59
C ALA A 48 17.85 0.23 18.21
N SER A 49 17.99 -1.07 17.92
CA SER A 49 17.68 -1.62 16.60
C SER A 49 16.18 -1.62 16.33
N GLY A 50 15.35 -2.09 17.28
CA GLY A 50 13.90 -2.03 17.15
C GLY A 50 13.38 -0.59 17.10
N LYS A 51 13.96 0.35 17.86
CA LYS A 51 13.61 1.78 17.72
C LYS A 51 13.90 2.33 16.33
N THR A 52 15.07 2.01 15.76
CA THR A 52 15.41 2.44 14.40
C THR A 52 14.46 1.85 13.35
N LEU A 53 14.15 0.55 13.44
CA LEU A 53 13.18 -0.10 12.55
C LEU A 53 11.79 0.53 12.65
N GLY A 54 11.39 0.93 13.86
CA GLY A 54 10.13 1.61 14.14
C GLY A 54 10.05 2.98 13.46
N ILE A 55 11.12 3.77 13.53
CA ILE A 55 11.20 5.08 12.87
C ILE A 55 11.00 4.94 11.36
N VAL A 56 11.64 3.94 10.74
CA VAL A 56 11.49 3.70 9.30
C VAL A 56 10.05 3.28 8.96
N HIS A 57 9.42 2.43 9.78
CA HIS A 57 8.00 2.10 9.63
C HIS A 57 7.10 3.35 9.71
N VAL A 58 7.36 4.25 10.67
CA VAL A 58 6.62 5.52 10.77
C VAL A 58 6.73 6.33 9.48
N PHE A 59 7.92 6.46 8.90
CA PHE A 59 8.10 7.17 7.64
C PHE A 59 7.40 6.48 6.46
N LEU A 60 7.49 5.16 6.35
CA LEU A 60 6.81 4.38 5.31
C LEU A 60 5.29 4.50 5.42
N GLY A 61 4.75 4.36 6.64
CA GLY A 61 3.33 4.54 6.92
C GLY A 61 2.84 5.94 6.55
N LEU A 62 3.63 6.98 6.88
CA LEU A 62 3.33 8.36 6.48
C LEU A 62 3.36 8.56 4.96
N MET A 63 4.25 7.87 4.23
CA MET A 63 4.35 7.97 2.76
C MET A 63 3.19 7.31 2.01
N ALA A 64 2.46 6.39 2.64
CA ALA A 64 1.24 5.82 2.06
C ALA A 64 0.10 6.85 1.97
N PHE A 65 0.03 7.83 2.88
CA PHE A 65 -1.00 8.88 2.83
C PHE A 65 -0.94 9.76 1.57
N PRO A 66 0.21 10.35 1.17
CA PRO A 66 0.29 11.09 -0.08
C PRO A 66 0.05 10.17 -1.30
N ALA A 67 0.44 8.89 -1.26
CA ALA A 67 0.11 7.94 -2.32
C ALA A 67 -1.40 7.75 -2.48
N GLY A 68 -2.11 7.48 -1.37
CA GLY A 68 -3.57 7.34 -1.34
C GLY A 68 -4.29 8.61 -1.77
N TYR A 69 -3.81 9.78 -1.33
CA TYR A 69 -4.34 11.07 -1.75
C TYR A 69 -4.18 11.32 -3.26
N LEU A 70 -3.02 10.98 -3.83
CA LEU A 70 -2.80 11.13 -5.27
C LEU A 70 -3.67 10.16 -6.09
N LEU A 71 -3.99 8.97 -5.54
CA LEU A 71 -4.95 8.03 -6.15
C LEU A 71 -6.35 8.63 -6.21
N LEU A 72 -6.82 9.31 -5.14
CA LEU A 72 -8.10 10.02 -5.14
C LEU A 72 -8.15 11.14 -6.20
N MET A 73 -7.01 11.79 -6.44
CA MET A 73 -6.89 12.83 -7.46
C MET A 73 -6.78 12.29 -8.89
N GLY A 74 -6.69 10.97 -9.09
CA GLY A 74 -6.53 10.36 -10.40
C GLY A 74 -5.23 10.76 -11.12
N LYS A 75 -4.20 11.16 -10.36
CA LYS A 75 -2.93 11.63 -10.96
C LYS A 75 -2.12 10.47 -11.51
N ALA A 76 -1.53 10.65 -12.70
CA ALA A 76 -0.72 9.61 -13.36
C ALA A 76 0.47 9.12 -12.51
N ARG A 77 1.06 10.01 -11.71
CA ARG A 77 2.16 9.68 -10.79
C ARG A 77 1.73 8.92 -9.53
N ALA A 78 0.44 8.90 -9.22
CA ALA A 78 -0.09 8.20 -8.04
C ALA A 78 0.29 6.72 -8.07
N ARG A 79 0.11 6.07 -9.22
CA ARG A 79 0.38 4.64 -9.38
C ARG A 79 1.84 4.26 -9.13
N VAL A 80 2.78 5.09 -9.61
CA VAL A 80 4.21 4.83 -9.42
C VAL A 80 4.58 4.99 -7.95
N LEU A 81 4.03 6.02 -7.29
CA LEU A 81 4.28 6.24 -5.87
C LEU A 81 3.67 5.13 -5.01
N THR A 82 2.40 4.77 -5.24
CA THR A 82 1.71 3.65 -4.56
C THR A 82 2.51 2.36 -4.70
N LEU A 83 2.91 1.98 -5.92
CA LEU A 83 3.72 0.78 -6.12
C LEU A 83 5.06 0.84 -5.39
N GLY A 84 5.73 2.00 -5.41
CA GLY A 84 7.00 2.19 -4.71
C GLY A 84 6.86 2.06 -3.20
N VAL A 85 5.82 2.68 -2.63
CA VAL A 85 5.53 2.64 -1.19
C VAL A 85 5.11 1.24 -0.77
N ASP A 86 4.20 0.58 -1.48
CA ASP A 86 3.76 -0.78 -1.20
C ASP A 86 4.92 -1.78 -1.23
N VAL A 87 5.77 -1.71 -2.27
CA VAL A 87 6.95 -2.59 -2.37
C VAL A 87 7.92 -2.33 -1.22
N ALA A 88 8.14 -1.07 -0.85
CA ALA A 88 9.00 -0.72 0.27
C ALA A 88 8.43 -1.22 1.60
N ILE A 89 7.12 -1.08 1.82
CA ILE A 89 6.41 -1.62 3.00
C ILE A 89 6.58 -3.14 3.04
N ILE A 90 6.25 -3.85 1.97
CA ILE A 90 6.36 -5.32 1.91
C ILE A 90 7.79 -5.77 2.24
N ALA A 91 8.78 -5.22 1.56
CA ALA A 91 10.17 -5.62 1.73
C ALA A 91 10.68 -5.28 3.13
N PHE A 92 10.46 -4.05 3.59
CA PHE A 92 10.98 -3.57 4.86
C PHE A 92 10.31 -4.25 6.05
N SER A 93 8.99 -4.41 6.01
CA SER A 93 8.24 -5.12 7.03
C SER A 93 8.65 -6.58 7.14
N THR A 94 8.83 -7.27 6.00
CA THR A 94 9.29 -8.67 6.00
C THR A 94 10.69 -8.81 6.62
N VAL A 95 11.63 -7.94 6.22
CA VAL A 95 13.00 -7.96 6.76
C VAL A 95 13.02 -7.61 8.24
N SER A 96 12.26 -6.59 8.66
CA SER A 96 12.19 -6.17 10.06
C SER A 96 11.63 -7.27 10.96
N GLU A 97 10.60 -8.00 10.50
CA GLU A 97 10.02 -9.13 11.22
C GLU A 97 11.05 -10.27 11.42
N VAL A 98 11.86 -10.57 10.41
CA VAL A 98 12.95 -11.55 10.51
C VAL A 98 14.02 -11.10 11.51
N ILE A 99 14.39 -9.82 11.49
CA ILE A 99 15.37 -9.27 12.44
C ILE A 99 14.83 -9.36 13.87
N LEU A 100 13.61 -8.88 14.11
CA LEU A 100 13.00 -8.84 15.45
C LEU A 100 12.77 -10.24 16.03
N SER A 101 12.42 -11.22 15.18
CA SER A 101 12.25 -12.62 15.60
C SER A 101 13.58 -13.34 15.92
N THR A 102 14.70 -12.89 15.34
CA THR A 102 16.02 -13.53 15.54
C THR A 102 16.84 -12.87 16.65
N THR A 103 16.69 -11.56 16.89
CA THR A 103 17.50 -10.84 17.88
C THR A 103 16.91 -10.87 19.28
N GLY A 104 15.72 -11.43 19.47
CA GLY A 104 15.06 -11.47 20.79
C GLY A 104 14.87 -10.08 21.41
N SER A 105 14.91 -9.02 20.58
CA SER A 105 14.79 -7.60 20.96
C SER A 105 13.40 -7.22 21.49
N LEU A 106 12.58 -8.22 21.79
CA LEU A 106 11.20 -8.12 22.16
C LEU A 106 11.08 -8.55 23.62
N ALA A 107 10.67 -7.62 24.50
CA ALA A 107 10.13 -8.02 25.78
C ALA A 107 8.93 -8.95 25.55
N SER A 108 8.92 -10.12 26.18
CA SER A 108 7.78 -11.04 26.15
C SER A 108 6.51 -10.30 26.56
N GLY A 109 5.63 -10.00 25.59
CA GLY A 109 4.54 -9.02 25.71
C GLY A 109 3.86 -8.74 24.35
N PRO A 110 3.09 -7.64 24.18
CA PRO A 110 2.08 -7.38 23.13
C PRO A 110 2.51 -7.45 21.65
N PHE A 111 3.73 -7.88 21.34
CA PHE A 111 4.27 -8.02 19.99
C PHE A 111 3.87 -9.30 19.27
N THR A 112 3.23 -10.28 19.94
CA THR A 112 2.56 -11.39 19.24
C THR A 112 1.47 -10.87 18.29
N ASP A 113 0.86 -9.72 18.62
CA ASP A 113 -0.09 -9.03 17.74
C ASP A 113 0.60 -8.24 16.61
N SER A 114 1.90 -7.93 16.73
CA SER A 114 2.68 -7.25 15.70
C SER A 114 2.78 -8.08 14.43
N ILE A 115 2.98 -9.41 14.55
CA ILE A 115 3.04 -10.34 13.41
C ILE A 115 1.74 -10.30 12.60
N ILE A 116 0.60 -10.21 13.28
CA ILE A 116 -0.73 -10.15 12.65
C ILE A 116 -0.88 -8.83 11.89
N GLY A 117 -0.55 -7.70 12.53
CA GLY A 117 -0.59 -6.38 11.92
C GLY A 117 0.30 -6.29 10.68
N THR A 118 1.54 -6.78 10.77
CA THR A 118 2.49 -6.84 9.66
C THR A 118 1.95 -7.70 8.51
N THR A 119 1.46 -8.91 8.82
CA THR A 119 0.93 -9.83 7.81
C THR A 119 -0.28 -9.22 7.08
N VAL A 120 -1.19 -8.60 7.82
CA VAL A 120 -2.37 -7.92 7.24
C VAL A 120 -1.94 -6.76 6.34
N ALA A 121 -1.02 -5.90 6.80
CA ALA A 121 -0.52 -4.78 5.99
C ALA A 121 0.14 -5.27 4.68
N VAL A 122 0.96 -6.32 4.75
CA VAL A 122 1.62 -6.92 3.58
C VAL A 122 0.60 -7.49 2.60
N LEU A 123 -0.40 -8.24 3.08
CA LEU A 123 -1.43 -8.81 2.20
C LEU A 123 -2.23 -7.73 1.47
N ILE A 124 -2.60 -6.65 2.17
CA ILE A 124 -3.31 -5.52 1.56
C ILE A 124 -2.40 -4.81 0.54
N ALA A 125 -1.14 -4.51 0.89
CA ALA A 125 -0.18 -3.88 -0.02
C ALA A 125 0.05 -4.72 -1.29
N VAL A 126 0.18 -6.05 -1.16
CA VAL A 126 0.27 -6.96 -2.32
C VAL A 126 -0.99 -6.89 -3.19
N ALA A 127 -2.17 -6.85 -2.57
CA ALA A 127 -3.43 -6.74 -3.30
C ALA A 127 -3.56 -5.40 -4.05
N ILE A 128 -3.15 -4.28 -3.44
CA ILE A 128 -3.10 -2.95 -4.08
C ILE A 128 -2.13 -2.99 -5.25
N ALA A 129 -0.90 -3.43 -5.03
CA ALA A 129 0.13 -3.51 -6.07
C ALA A 129 -0.32 -4.36 -7.26
N TYR A 130 -0.88 -5.55 -7.00
CA TYR A 130 -1.43 -6.42 -8.04
C TYR A 130 -2.57 -5.74 -8.81
N ALA A 131 -3.50 -5.09 -8.11
CA ALA A 131 -4.63 -4.38 -8.72
C ALA A 131 -4.15 -3.21 -9.60
N VAL A 132 -3.12 -2.48 -9.19
CA VAL A 132 -2.52 -1.38 -9.96
C VAL A 132 -1.77 -1.91 -11.18
N MET A 133 -1.02 -3.00 -11.05
CA MET A 133 -0.29 -3.62 -12.16
C MET A 133 -1.24 -4.19 -13.22
N ARG A 134 -2.31 -4.87 -12.82
CA ARG A 134 -3.31 -5.46 -13.73
C ARG A 134 -3.96 -4.40 -14.63
N ASP A 135 -4.22 -3.20 -14.10
CA ASP A 135 -4.78 -2.09 -14.90
C ASP A 135 -3.84 -1.61 -16.00
N ARG A 136 -2.54 -1.58 -15.73
CA ARG A 136 -1.55 -1.20 -16.75
C ARG A 136 -1.55 -2.20 -17.91
N SER A 137 -1.58 -3.50 -17.59
CA SER A 137 -1.59 -4.57 -18.59
C SER A 137 -2.83 -4.51 -19.49
N GLN A 138 -4.01 -4.24 -18.91
CA GLN A 138 -5.24 -4.09 -19.69
C GLN A 138 -5.24 -2.84 -20.59
N THR A 139 -4.65 -1.74 -20.12
CA THR A 139 -4.53 -0.49 -20.92
C THR A 139 -3.58 -0.67 -22.11
N LEU A 140 -2.53 -1.48 -21.95
CA LEU A 140 -1.57 -1.78 -23.03
C LEU A 140 -2.13 -2.81 -24.04
N ALA A 141 -2.88 -3.81 -23.58
CA ALA A 141 -3.48 -4.84 -24.44
C ALA A 141 -4.66 -4.31 -25.28
N GLY A 142 -5.34 -3.24 -24.85
CA GLY A 142 -6.43 -2.60 -25.59
C GLY A 142 -5.99 -1.59 -26.66
N ARG A 143 -4.69 -1.42 -26.90
CA ARG A 143 -4.17 -0.50 -27.93
C ARG A 143 -4.23 -1.20 -29.30
N PRO A 144 -5.08 -0.78 -30.25
CA PRO A 144 -5.10 -1.38 -31.57
C PRO A 144 -3.73 -1.25 -32.24
N SER A 145 -3.24 -2.36 -32.80
CA SER A 145 -1.92 -2.51 -33.42
C SER A 145 -1.78 -1.78 -34.76
N SER A 146 -2.54 -0.73 -35.01
CA SER A 146 -2.60 -0.04 -36.30
C SER A 146 -1.76 1.24 -36.28
N VAL A 147 -0.45 1.13 -36.11
CA VAL A 147 0.53 2.09 -36.66
C VAL A 147 1.83 1.35 -36.96
N ARG A 148 1.90 0.73 -38.14
CA ARG A 148 3.05 0.80 -39.03
C ARG A 148 2.60 0.44 -40.44
#